data_AF-A0AAV0QX83-F1
#
_entry.id   AF-A0AAV0QX83-F1
#
_cell.length_a   1.000
_cell.length_b   1.000
_cell.length_c   1.000
_cell.angle_alpha   90.00
_cell.angle_beta   90.00
_cell.angle_gamma   90.00
#
_symmetry.space_group_name_H-M   'P 1'
#
loop_
_entity.id
_entity.type
_entity.pdbx_description
1 polymer ?
#
loop_
_entity_poly.entity_id
_entity_poly.type
_entity_poly.pdbx_seq_one_letter_code
_entity_poly.pdbx_strand_id
1 'polypeptide(L)'
;MTSKRKGNWTVEEDKNLCSSWVMISEDGAVGVNQRDTRFWDRVAEQFRSNDRNTSRTIKSMANRMGTITKYCKCWNSAIQRAERNQPSGTNQMDVEHMAEQLYLSETGEKGWNFGHCWWILKRCQKFHTVIIM
;
A
#
# COMPACT_ATOMS: atom_id res chain seq x y z
N MET A 1 -31.69 4.70 -14.04
CA MET A 1 -30.38 4.04 -14.23
C MET A 1 -29.80 3.74 -12.85
N THR A 2 -29.88 2.49 -12.40
CA THR A 2 -29.38 2.09 -11.09
C THR A 2 -27.85 2.02 -11.14
N SER A 3 -27.18 2.88 -10.37
CA SER A 3 -25.74 2.82 -10.17
C SER A 3 -25.39 1.47 -9.54
N LYS A 4 -24.83 0.56 -10.34
CA LYS A 4 -24.33 -0.74 -9.87
C LYS A 4 -23.20 -0.42 -8.88
N ARG A 5 -23.46 -0.63 -7.58
CA ARG A 5 -22.44 -0.45 -6.54
C ARG A 5 -21.20 -1.23 -6.96
N LYS A 6 -20.08 -0.54 -7.10
CA LYS A 6 -18.79 -1.17 -7.42
C LYS A 6 -18.47 -2.14 -6.28
N GLY A 7 -18.08 -3.37 -6.61
CA GLY A 7 -17.71 -4.37 -5.62
C GLY A 7 -16.55 -3.87 -4.74
N ASN A 8 -16.46 -4.37 -3.52
CA ASN A 8 -15.33 -4.10 -2.63
C ASN A 8 -14.02 -4.59 -3.29
N TRP A 9 -12.89 -3.98 -2.91
CA TRP A 9 -11.58 -4.46 -3.33
C TRP A 9 -11.26 -5.80 -2.68
N THR A 10 -10.81 -6.77 -3.48
CA THR A 10 -10.34 -8.07 -2.96
C THR A 10 -8.86 -8.03 -2.61
N VAL A 11 -8.40 -9.05 -1.88
CA VAL A 11 -6.97 -9.24 -1.57
C VAL A 11 -6.15 -9.40 -2.85
N GLU A 12 -6.68 -10.12 -3.84
CA GLU A 12 -6.02 -10.36 -5.12
C GLU A 12 -5.91 -9.06 -5.93
N GLU A 13 -6.98 -8.24 -5.95
CA GLU A 13 -6.93 -6.93 -6.61
C GLU A 13 -5.91 -6.01 -5.93
N ASP A 14 -5.85 -6.00 -4.60
CA ASP A 14 -4.86 -5.22 -3.85
C ASP A 14 -3.42 -5.67 -4.15
N LYS A 15 -3.16 -6.98 -4.20
CA LYS A 15 -1.85 -7.54 -4.55
C LYS A 15 -1.44 -7.15 -5.97
N ASN A 16 -2.35 -7.26 -6.93
CA ASN A 16 -2.11 -6.88 -8.32
C ASN A 16 -1.81 -5.37 -8.42
N LEU A 17 -2.59 -4.54 -7.72
CA LEU A 17 -2.38 -3.09 -7.68
C LEU A 17 -1.02 -2.72 -7.09
N CYS A 18 -0.64 -3.32 -5.95
CA CYS A 18 0.67 -3.07 -5.34
C CYS A 18 1.82 -3.48 -6.25
N SER A 19 1.73 -4.67 -6.86
CA SER A 19 2.77 -5.18 -7.76
C SER A 19 2.93 -4.32 -9.02
N SER A 20 1.80 -3.91 -9.61
CA SER A 20 1.78 -3.00 -10.77
C SER A 20 2.38 -1.64 -10.41
N TRP A 21 2.02 -1.10 -9.25
CA TRP A 21 2.54 0.18 -8.78
C TRP A 21 4.06 0.11 -8.53
N VAL A 22 4.57 -0.94 -7.89
CA VAL A 22 6.00 -1.13 -7.63
C VAL A 22 6.78 -1.24 -8.94
N MET A 23 6.31 -2.08 -9.88
CA MET A 23 6.97 -2.25 -11.17
C MET A 23 7.12 -0.93 -11.94
N ILE A 24 6.05 -0.12 -12.01
CA ILE A 24 6.12 1.18 -12.69
C ILE A 24 6.92 2.20 -11.87
N SER A 25 6.89 2.12 -10.54
CA SER A 25 7.63 3.02 -9.65
C SER A 25 9.15 2.83 -9.77
N GLU A 26 9.60 1.60 -9.97
CA GLU A 26 11.02 1.21 -10.08
C GLU A 26 11.55 1.24 -11.51
N ASP A 27 10.67 1.40 -12.50
CA ASP A 27 11.10 1.60 -13.88
C ASP A 27 11.86 2.93 -14.01
N GLY A 28 13.17 2.85 -14.30
CA GLY A 28 14.07 3.98 -14.49
C GLY A 28 13.69 4.92 -15.63
N ALA A 29 12.75 4.53 -16.51
CA ALA A 29 12.15 5.42 -17.51
C ALA A 29 11.19 6.46 -16.89
N VAL A 30 10.85 6.34 -15.60
CA VAL A 30 10.15 7.37 -14.84
C VAL A 30 11.15 8.43 -14.40
N GLY A 31 11.61 9.21 -15.38
CA GLY A 31 12.22 10.51 -15.10
C GLY A 31 11.29 11.33 -14.20
N VAL A 32 11.88 12.15 -13.33
CA VAL A 32 11.31 12.93 -12.21
C VAL A 32 10.12 13.85 -12.60
N ASN A 33 9.71 13.84 -13.88
CA ASN A 33 8.78 14.78 -14.48
C ASN A 33 7.63 14.12 -15.29
N GLN A 34 7.23 12.88 -14.96
CA GLN A 34 5.95 12.37 -15.49
C GLN A 34 4.80 13.01 -14.71
N ARG A 35 3.92 13.73 -15.41
CA ARG A 35 2.62 14.19 -14.86
C ARG A 35 1.90 12.97 -14.29
N ASP A 36 1.33 13.09 -13.08
CA ASP A 36 0.66 12.02 -12.34
C ASP A 36 -0.30 11.17 -13.20
N THR A 37 -0.93 11.79 -14.20
CA THR A 37 -1.81 11.11 -15.16
C THR A 37 -1.09 9.99 -15.92
N ARG A 38 0.09 10.25 -16.49
CA ARG A 38 0.85 9.27 -17.29
C ARG A 38 1.36 8.12 -16.43
N PHE A 39 1.72 8.40 -15.17
CA PHE A 39 2.12 7.36 -14.23
C PHE A 39 0.96 6.38 -13.99
N TRP A 40 -0.21 6.92 -13.66
CA TRP A 40 -1.39 6.11 -13.38
C TRP A 40 -1.93 5.37 -14.60
N ASP A 41 -1.78 5.92 -15.81
CA ASP A 41 -2.11 5.23 -17.06
C ASP A 41 -1.30 3.93 -17.19
N ARG A 42 0.02 4.00 -16.94
CA ARG A 42 0.92 2.84 -16.99
C ARG A 42 0.63 1.81 -15.90
N VAL A 43 0.34 2.27 -14.68
CA VAL A 43 -0.08 1.37 -13.59
C VAL A 43 -1.38 0.66 -13.95
N ALA A 44 -2.34 1.36 -14.55
CA ALA A 44 -3.61 0.76 -14.95
C ALA A 44 -3.46 -0.20 -16.13
N GLU A 45 -2.57 0.09 -17.08
CA GLU A 45 -2.22 -0.84 -18.16
C GLU A 45 -1.65 -2.13 -17.60
N GLN A 46 -0.67 -2.04 -16.69
CA GLN A 46 -0.07 -3.21 -16.05
C GLN A 46 -1.04 -3.96 -15.14
N PHE A 47 -1.94 -3.26 -14.46
CA PHE A 47 -2.99 -3.91 -13.68
C PHE A 47 -3.91 -4.75 -14.58
N ARG A 48 -4.32 -4.19 -15.73
CA ARG A 48 -5.23 -4.82 -16.70
C ARG A 48 -4.59 -5.95 -17.49
N SER A 49 -3.27 -5.98 -17.65
CA SER A 49 -2.59 -7.13 -18.26
C SER A 49 -2.79 -8.40 -17.44
N ASN A 50 -2.87 -8.25 -16.11
CA ASN A 50 -3.08 -9.34 -15.16
C ASN A 50 -4.55 -9.62 -14.85
N ASP A 51 -5.43 -8.63 -15.01
CA ASP A 51 -6.89 -8.78 -14.90
C ASP A 51 -7.62 -8.00 -16.01
N ARG A 52 -7.85 -8.68 -17.14
CA ARG A 52 -8.49 -8.08 -18.33
C ARG A 52 -9.98 -7.79 -18.14
N ASN A 53 -10.63 -8.40 -17.15
CA ASN A 53 -12.07 -8.25 -16.89
C ASN A 53 -12.38 -7.18 -15.84
N THR A 54 -11.36 -6.47 -15.36
CA THR A 54 -11.54 -5.46 -14.33
C THR A 54 -12.44 -4.30 -14.77
N SER A 55 -13.35 -3.90 -13.88
CA SER A 55 -14.16 -2.68 -14.03
C SER A 55 -13.58 -1.48 -13.28
N ARG A 56 -12.37 -1.63 -12.68
CA ARG A 56 -11.72 -0.58 -11.92
C ARG A 56 -11.26 0.55 -12.84
N THR A 57 -11.58 1.78 -12.45
CA THR A 57 -11.11 2.99 -13.14
C THR A 57 -9.76 3.41 -12.58
N ILE A 58 -8.97 4.16 -13.36
CA ILE A 58 -7.69 4.73 -12.90
C ILE A 58 -7.89 5.51 -11.58
N LYS A 59 -8.91 6.36 -11.49
CA LYS A 59 -9.25 7.08 -10.25
C LYS A 59 -9.52 6.13 -9.07
N SER A 60 -10.19 5.01 -9.31
CA SER A 60 -10.44 4.01 -8.27
C SER A 60 -9.16 3.35 -7.80
N MET A 61 -8.25 3.02 -8.72
CA MET A 61 -6.94 2.44 -8.42
C MET A 61 -6.08 3.43 -7.63
N ALA A 62 -6.01 4.68 -8.07
CA ALA A 62 -5.27 5.75 -7.40
C ALA A 62 -5.76 5.98 -5.96
N ASN A 63 -7.08 6.08 -5.77
CA ASN A 63 -7.66 6.21 -4.44
C ASN A 63 -7.36 5.00 -3.56
N ARG A 64 -7.49 3.78 -4.09
CA ARG A 64 -7.21 2.56 -3.32
C ARG A 64 -5.73 2.49 -2.93
N MET A 65 -4.82 2.82 -3.83
CA MET A 65 -3.39 2.85 -3.53
C MET A 65 -3.07 3.92 -2.49
N GLY A 66 -3.72 5.09 -2.53
CA GLY A 66 -3.61 6.11 -1.48
C GLY A 66 -4.00 5.57 -0.11
N THR A 67 -5.10 4.81 -0.03
CA THR A 67 -5.52 4.12 1.19
C THR A 67 -4.46 3.09 1.65
N ILE A 68 -4.03 2.19 0.77
CA ILE A 68 -3.03 1.15 1.08
C ILE A 68 -1.73 1.78 1.61
N THR A 69 -1.22 2.78 0.90
CA THR A 69 0.05 3.44 1.24
C THR A 69 -0.05 4.17 2.58
N LYS A 70 -1.17 4.86 2.86
CA LYS A 70 -1.42 5.48 4.17
C LYS A 70 -1.30 4.46 5.30
N TYR A 71 -2.05 3.37 5.24
CA TYR A 71 -2.05 2.37 6.32
C TYR A 71 -0.73 1.62 6.43
N CYS A 72 -0.07 1.31 5.31
CA CYS A 72 1.27 0.71 5.32
C CYS A 72 2.32 1.65 5.96
N LYS A 73 2.21 2.97 5.78
CA LYS A 73 3.09 3.95 6.45
C LYS A 73 2.83 4.02 7.95
N CYS A 74 1.56 4.02 8.39
CA CYS A 74 1.21 3.93 9.80
C CYS A 74 1.78 2.65 10.42
N TRP A 75 1.63 1.51 9.74
CA TRP A 75 2.21 0.23 10.17
C TRP A 75 3.72 0.28 10.30
N ASN A 76 4.43 0.85 9.31
CA ASN A 76 5.88 1.03 9.36
C ASN A 76 6.33 1.90 10.55
N SER A 77 5.62 3.00 10.79
CA SER A 77 5.87 3.87 11.96
C SER A 77 5.65 3.12 13.27
N ALA A 78 4.58 2.31 13.35
CA ALA A 78 4.28 1.52 14.53
C ALA A 78 5.36 0.45 14.81
N ILE A 79 5.84 -0.26 13.78
CA ILE A 79 6.99 -1.19 13.91
C ILE A 79 8.22 -0.44 14.44
N GLN A 80 8.61 0.67 13.84
CA GLN A 80 9.80 1.41 14.27
C GLN A 80 9.68 1.92 15.71
N ARG A 81 8.48 2.31 16.15
CA ARG A 81 8.23 2.71 17.53
C ARG A 81 8.29 1.52 18.48
N ALA A 82 7.75 0.36 18.10
CA ALA A 82 7.83 -0.86 18.88
C ALA A 82 9.28 -1.31 19.06
N GLU A 83 10.07 -1.31 17.98
CA GLU A 83 11.50 -1.65 18.00
C GLU A 83 12.31 -0.70 18.90
N ARG A 84 12.03 0.61 18.87
CA ARG A 84 12.72 1.60 19.71
C ARG A 84 12.38 1.49 21.20
N ASN A 85 11.17 1.05 21.52
CA ASN A 85 10.69 0.90 22.90
C ASN A 85 10.81 -0.54 23.41
N GLN A 86 11.54 -1.38 22.69
CA GLN A 86 11.68 -2.79 22.99
C GLN A 86 12.40 -3.02 24.33
N PRO A 87 11.76 -3.62 25.35
CA PRO A 87 12.43 -4.00 26.60
C PRO A 87 13.42 -5.14 26.36
N SER A 88 14.55 -5.15 27.09
CA SER A 88 15.54 -6.23 27.03
C SER A 88 14.87 -7.60 27.25
N GLY A 89 15.06 -8.54 26.33
CA GLY A 89 14.53 -9.91 26.43
C GLY A 89 13.22 -10.18 25.70
N THR A 90 12.67 -9.21 24.97
CA THR A 90 11.50 -9.44 24.10
C THR A 90 11.88 -10.04 22.75
N ASN A 91 10.99 -10.87 22.20
CA ASN A 91 11.17 -11.53 20.91
C ASN A 91 10.44 -10.77 19.78
N GLN A 92 10.61 -11.23 18.53
CA GLN A 92 9.98 -10.61 17.38
C GLN A 92 8.45 -10.56 17.44
N MET A 93 7.80 -11.57 18.04
CA MET A 93 6.34 -11.60 18.18
C MET A 93 5.85 -10.52 19.15
N ASP A 94 6.61 -10.23 20.21
CA ASP A 94 6.28 -9.16 21.15
C ASP A 94 6.33 -7.78 20.48
N VAL A 95 7.32 -7.57 19.61
CA VAL A 95 7.47 -6.34 18.81
C VAL A 95 6.30 -6.20 17.84
N GLU A 96 5.91 -7.27 17.15
CA GLU A 96 4.77 -7.26 16.23
C GLU A 96 3.45 -6.97 16.96
N HIS A 97 3.23 -7.57 18.13
CA HIS A 97 2.05 -7.29 18.93
C HIS A 97 2.01 -5.83 19.40
N MET A 98 3.13 -5.29 19.86
CA MET A 98 3.21 -3.88 20.27
C MET A 98 2.98 -2.94 19.08
N ALA A 99 3.53 -3.25 17.92
CA ALA A 99 3.29 -2.50 16.69
C ALA A 99 1.81 -2.53 16.28
N GLU A 100 1.13 -3.67 16.43
CA GLU A 100 -0.30 -3.76 16.17
C GLU A 100 -1.11 -2.86 17.10
N GLN A 101 -0.85 -2.86 18.41
CA GLN A 101 -1.55 -1.97 19.34
C GLN A 101 -1.33 -0.48 19.01
N LEU A 102 -0.09 -0.11 18.67
CA LEU A 102 0.23 1.25 18.24
C LEU A 102 -0.53 1.62 16.95
N TYR A 103 -0.53 0.74 15.95
CA TYR A 103 -1.25 0.95 14.70
C TYR A 103 -2.76 1.14 14.92
N LEU A 104 -3.40 0.30 15.73
CA LEU A 104 -4.84 0.36 15.98
C LEU A 104 -5.22 1.65 16.72
N SER A 105 -4.43 2.05 17.72
CA SER A 105 -4.65 3.30 18.45
C SER A 105 -4.48 4.55 17.58
N GLU A 106 -3.54 4.56 16.64
CA GLU A 106 -3.30 5.70 15.73
C GLU A 106 -4.33 5.80 14.61
N THR A 107 -4.81 4.66 14.10
CA THR A 107 -5.67 4.62 12.91
C THR A 107 -7.16 4.54 13.25
N GLY A 108 -7.51 4.06 14.44
CA GLY A 108 -8.89 3.74 14.82
C GLY A 108 -9.45 2.51 14.09
N GLU A 109 -8.60 1.75 13.39
CA GLU A 109 -9.00 0.50 12.73
C GLU A 109 -9.24 -0.61 13.74
N LYS A 110 -10.03 -1.61 13.35
CA LYS A 110 -10.31 -2.79 14.19
C LYS A 110 -9.29 -3.91 14.02
N GLY A 111 -8.40 -3.80 13.03
CA GLY A 111 -7.41 -4.81 12.72
C GLY A 111 -6.45 -4.37 11.61
N TRP A 112 -5.32 -5.06 11.52
CA TRP A 112 -4.35 -4.87 10.45
C TRP A 112 -4.74 -5.66 9.19
N ASN A 113 -5.36 -4.97 8.23
CA ASN A 113 -5.95 -5.61 7.03
C ASN A 113 -5.09 -5.52 5.75
N PHE A 114 -3.92 -4.86 5.80
CA PHE A 114 -3.08 -4.61 4.61
C PHE A 114 -1.75 -5.38 4.64
N GLY A 115 -1.69 -6.49 5.40
CA GLY A 115 -0.49 -7.33 5.49
C GLY A 115 0.00 -7.81 4.11
N HIS A 116 -0.91 -8.25 3.24
CA HIS A 116 -0.57 -8.67 1.87
C HIS A 116 0.07 -7.55 1.04
N CYS A 117 -0.41 -6.31 1.18
CA CYS A 117 0.17 -5.16 0.50
C CYS A 117 1.55 -4.81 1.06
N TRP A 118 1.68 -4.82 2.39
CA TRP A 118 2.92 -4.48 3.07
C TRP A 118 4.10 -5.36 2.62
N TRP A 119 3.88 -6.67 2.48
CA TRP A 119 4.92 -7.59 2.02
C TRP A 119 5.45 -7.26 0.62
N ILE A 120 4.62 -6.67 -0.24
CA ILE A 120 5.00 -6.22 -1.58
C ILE A 120 5.70 -4.86 -1.49
N LEU A 121 5.14 -3.92 -0.73
CA LEU A 121 5.61 -2.52 -0.71
C LEU A 121 6.88 -2.30 0.11
N LYS A 122 7.11 -3.09 1.17
CA LYS A 122 8.21 -2.85 2.13
C LYS A 122 9.60 -2.92 1.52
N ARG A 123 9.76 -3.51 0.33
CA ARG A 123 11.04 -3.58 -0.39
C ARG A 123 11.21 -2.49 -1.44
N CYS A 124 10.16 -1.73 -1.74
CA CYS A 124 10.19 -0.70 -2.77
C CYS A 124 10.87 0.57 -2.24
N GLN A 125 11.97 0.99 -2.89
CA GLN A 125 12.72 2.17 -2.46
C GLN A 125 11.86 3.43 -2.46
N LYS A 126 11.04 3.65 -3.49
CA LYS A 126 10.14 4.81 -3.56
C LYS A 126 9.10 4.84 -2.44
N PHE A 127 8.68 3.69 -1.91
CA PHE A 127 7.75 3.67 -0.79
C PHE A 127 8.36 4.31 0.47
N HIS A 128 9.66 4.13 0.67
CA HIS A 128 10.42 4.70 1.80
C HIS A 128 10.91 6.13 1.55
N THR A 129 11.18 6.51 0.29
CA THR A 129 11.71 7.84 -0.06
C THR A 129 10.66 8.96 -0.03
N VAL A 130 9.36 8.66 -0.10
CA VAL A 130 8.29 9.69 0.03
C VAL A 130 8.11 10.07 1.50
N ILE A 131 9.11 10.79 2.02
CA ILE A 131 9.03 11.72 3.14
C ILE A 131 8.44 12.99 2.53
N ILE A 132 7.15 13.24 2.78
CA ILE A 132 6.58 14.55 2.47
C ILE A 132 7.03 15.45 3.61
N MET A 133 7.98 16.35 3.31
CA MET A 133 8.16 17.59 4.06
C MET A 133 6.93 18.46 3.89
#